data_AF-A0A321L540-F1
#
_entry.id   AF-A0A321L540-F1
#
_cell.length_a   1.000
_cell.length_b   1.000
_cell.length_c   1.000
_cell.angle_alpha   90.00
_cell.angle_beta   90.00
_cell.angle_gamma   90.00
#
_symmetry.space_group_name_H-M   'P 1'
#
loop_
_entity.id
_entity.type
_entity.pdbx_description
1 polymer ?
#
loop_
_entity_poly.entity_id
_entity_poly.type
_entity_poly.pdbx_seq_one_letter_code
_entity_poly.pdbx_strand_id
1 'polypeptide(L)'
;MQCPRCFAENRDGSNFCRNCSAPLTLAAEAPPEPDSGYIPSVPPSNANSFGTYYPPSAPPPLPQAIPRPANGKLVCPRCGSTSVLKGGIPVWAIICSVVGFLFVLCFSLLFLLVREPNKCLHCGLEFK
;
A
#
# COMPACT_ATOMS: atom_id res chain seq x y z
N MET A 1 -16.02 -4.56 -16.71
CA MET A 1 -17.31 -5.02 -16.14
C MET A 1 -17.70 -4.24 -14.90
N GLN A 2 -18.99 -3.90 -14.72
CA GLN A 2 -19.45 -3.01 -13.66
C GLN A 2 -20.04 -3.75 -12.44
N CYS A 3 -19.72 -3.29 -11.23
CA CYS A 3 -20.24 -3.92 -10.02
C CYS A 3 -21.74 -3.66 -9.82
N PRO A 4 -22.57 -4.69 -9.59
CA PRO A 4 -24.02 -4.51 -9.40
C PRO A 4 -24.38 -3.86 -8.06
N ARG A 5 -23.46 -3.81 -7.09
CA ARG A 5 -23.73 -3.22 -5.76
C ARG A 5 -23.36 -1.75 -5.63
N CYS A 6 -22.23 -1.34 -6.20
CA CYS A 6 -21.70 0.03 -6.04
C CYS A 6 -21.38 0.72 -7.35
N PHE A 7 -21.65 0.08 -8.50
CA PHE A 7 -21.44 0.63 -9.83
C PHE A 7 -19.99 1.04 -10.16
N ALA A 8 -19.01 0.60 -9.36
CA ALA A 8 -17.61 0.77 -9.71
C ALA A 8 -17.24 -0.11 -10.92
N GLU A 9 -16.49 0.45 -11.85
CA GLU A 9 -15.90 -0.30 -12.96
C GLU A 9 -14.85 -1.27 -12.43
N ASN A 10 -14.79 -2.49 -12.96
CA ASN A 10 -13.79 -3.52 -12.63
C ASN A 10 -13.22 -4.15 -13.89
N ARG A 11 -11.99 -4.69 -13.77
CA ARG A 11 -11.33 -5.44 -14.85
C ARG A 11 -12.12 -6.71 -15.19
N ASP A 12 -12.23 -7.04 -16.48
CA ASP A 12 -12.87 -8.27 -16.92
C ASP A 12 -12.14 -9.51 -16.37
N GLY A 13 -12.89 -10.49 -15.85
CA GLY A 13 -12.36 -11.67 -15.16
C GLY A 13 -12.09 -11.49 -13.67
N SER A 14 -12.46 -10.36 -13.06
CA SER A 14 -12.39 -10.20 -11.60
C SER A 14 -13.54 -10.92 -10.89
N ASN A 15 -13.23 -11.64 -9.80
CA ASN A 15 -14.26 -12.34 -9.01
C ASN A 15 -14.97 -11.41 -8.00
N PHE A 16 -14.29 -10.34 -7.56
CA PHE A 16 -14.76 -9.42 -6.52
C PHE A 16 -14.56 -7.95 -6.91
N CYS A 17 -15.43 -7.07 -6.42
CA CYS A 17 -15.36 -5.64 -6.64
C CYS A 17 -14.19 -5.00 -5.90
N ARG A 18 -13.37 -4.19 -6.60
CA ARG A 18 -12.25 -3.46 -5.96
C ARG A 18 -12.67 -2.35 -4.99
N ASN A 19 -13.92 -1.87 -5.09
CA ASN A 19 -14.41 -0.77 -4.28
C ASN A 19 -15.21 -1.23 -3.06
N CYS A 20 -16.11 -2.21 -3.23
CA CYS A 20 -17.02 -2.66 -2.17
C CYS A 20 -16.88 -4.14 -1.80
N SER A 21 -15.87 -4.84 -2.33
CA SER A 21 -15.59 -6.27 -2.13
C SER A 21 -16.74 -7.26 -2.42
N ALA A 22 -17.88 -6.80 -2.96
CA ALA A 22 -18.98 -7.67 -3.35
C ALA A 22 -18.56 -8.64 -4.48
N PRO A 23 -19.05 -9.89 -4.47
CA PRO A 23 -18.82 -10.82 -5.57
C PRO A 23 -19.46 -10.27 -6.85
N LEU A 24 -18.71 -10.34 -7.95
CA LEU A 24 -19.17 -9.86 -9.26
C LEU A 24 -19.87 -10.97 -10.05
N THR A 25 -19.67 -12.22 -9.64
CA THR A 25 -20.35 -13.41 -10.16
C THR A 25 -21.69 -13.58 -9.43
N LEU A 26 -22.70 -12.82 -9.84
CA LEU A 26 -24.10 -13.07 -9.44
C LEU A 26 -24.83 -13.73 -10.61
N ALA A 27 -24.51 -15.00 -10.87
CA ALA A 27 -25.34 -15.92 -11.66
C ALA A 27 -24.85 -17.38 -11.46
N ALA A 28 -25.16 -17.96 -10.30
CA ALA A 28 -25.47 -19.38 -10.13
C ALA A 28 -26.03 -19.59 -8.71
N GLU A 29 -27.36 -19.68 -8.67
CA GLU A 29 -28.21 -20.28 -7.62
C GLU A 29 -28.19 -19.70 -6.19
N ALA A 30 -29.27 -18.95 -5.90
CA ALA A 30 -30.03 -19.26 -4.71
C ALA A 30 -30.40 -20.76 -4.74
N PRO A 31 -30.17 -21.55 -3.68
CA PRO A 31 -30.74 -22.88 -3.62
C PRO A 31 -32.26 -22.76 -3.66
N PRO A 32 -32.98 -23.43 -4.58
CA PRO A 32 -34.41 -23.62 -4.37
C PRO A 32 -34.57 -24.43 -3.09
N GLU A 33 -35.39 -23.98 -2.14
CA GLU A 33 -35.84 -24.82 -1.03
C GLU A 33 -36.53 -26.07 -1.61
N PRO A 34 -36.10 -27.29 -1.23
CA PRO A 34 -36.92 -28.47 -1.38
C PRO A 34 -37.24 -29.02 0.01
N ASP A 35 -38.49 -28.85 0.39
CA ASP A 35 -39.17 -29.59 1.43
C ASP A 35 -39.12 -31.10 1.08
N SER A 36 -38.14 -31.84 1.60
CA SER A 36 -38.20 -33.31 1.69
C SER A 36 -37.14 -33.82 2.67
N GLY A 37 -37.61 -34.49 3.72
CA GLY A 37 -36.79 -35.02 4.81
C GLY A 37 -35.86 -36.16 4.40
N TYR A 38 -34.74 -35.84 3.76
CA TYR A 38 -33.66 -36.77 3.50
C TYR A 38 -32.41 -36.37 4.28
N ILE A 39 -32.00 -37.21 5.24
CA ILE A 39 -30.75 -37.06 5.99
C ILE A 39 -29.74 -38.06 5.41
N PRO A 40 -28.71 -37.63 4.64
CA PRO A 40 -27.53 -38.43 4.44
C PRO A 40 -26.65 -38.32 5.69
N SER A 41 -26.41 -39.45 6.35
CA SER A 41 -25.58 -39.60 7.54
C SER A 41 -24.21 -38.93 7.36
N VAL A 42 -24.00 -37.81 8.05
CA VAL A 42 -22.67 -37.17 8.20
C VAL A 42 -21.81 -38.05 9.13
N PRO A 43 -20.56 -38.40 8.78
CA PRO A 43 -19.63 -39.01 9.73
C PRO A 43 -19.28 -38.02 10.86
N PRO A 44 -18.89 -38.50 12.06
CA PRO A 44 -18.84 -37.71 13.28
C PRO A 44 -17.91 -36.50 13.14
N SER A 45 -18.44 -35.32 13.47
CA SER A 45 -17.69 -34.09 13.63
C SER A 45 -16.58 -34.30 14.65
N ASN A 46 -15.33 -34.11 14.23
CA ASN A 46 -14.25 -33.97 15.18
C ASN A 46 -14.56 -32.76 16.08
N ALA A 47 -14.67 -33.03 17.36
CA ALA A 47 -14.88 -32.03 18.39
C ALA A 47 -13.76 -30.99 18.32
N ASN A 48 -14.10 -29.79 17.84
CA ASN A 48 -13.48 -28.51 18.19
C ASN A 48 -14.51 -27.40 17.97
N SER A 49 -15.68 -27.57 18.60
CA SER A 49 -16.60 -26.48 18.90
C SER A 49 -16.00 -25.62 20.02
N PHE A 50 -15.24 -24.59 19.67
CA PHE A 50 -14.96 -23.49 20.58
C PHE A 50 -15.81 -22.29 20.16
N GLY A 51 -16.73 -21.93 21.05
CA GLY A 51 -17.86 -21.04 20.80
C GLY A 51 -17.50 -19.63 20.31
N THR A 52 -18.52 -19.02 19.73
CA THR A 52 -18.59 -17.59 19.40
C THR A 52 -18.49 -16.75 20.68
N TYR A 53 -17.27 -16.42 21.10
CA TYR A 53 -17.04 -15.21 21.88
C TYR A 53 -16.98 -14.04 20.91
N TYR A 54 -17.97 -13.16 20.95
CA TYR A 54 -17.83 -11.82 20.39
C TYR A 54 -16.94 -11.05 21.39
N PRO A 55 -15.70 -10.67 21.02
CA PRO A 55 -14.94 -9.78 21.88
C PRO A 55 -15.67 -8.43 21.96
N PRO A 56 -15.67 -7.75 23.12
CA PRO A 56 -16.18 -6.38 23.19
C PRO A 56 -15.45 -5.53 22.15
N SER A 57 -16.21 -4.71 21.44
CA SER A 57 -15.75 -3.79 20.39
C SER A 57 -14.42 -3.18 20.79
N ALA A 58 -13.35 -3.58 20.10
CA ALA A 58 -12.04 -2.99 20.31
C ALA A 58 -12.18 -1.47 20.13
N PRO A 59 -11.54 -0.65 20.99
CA PRO A 59 -11.51 0.78 20.78
C PRO A 59 -10.97 1.07 19.36
N PRO A 60 -11.43 2.15 18.71
CA PRO A 60 -10.96 2.50 17.37
C PRO A 60 -9.43 2.48 17.38
N PRO A 61 -8.78 1.95 16.33
CA PRO A 61 -7.33 1.94 16.26
C PRO A 61 -6.86 3.39 16.46
N LEU A 62 -6.08 3.61 17.52
CA LEU A 62 -5.39 4.88 17.74
C LEU A 62 -4.71 5.27 16.42
N PRO A 63 -4.69 6.58 16.05
CA PRO A 63 -3.94 7.05 14.91
C PRO A 63 -2.54 6.44 15.01
N GLN A 64 -2.22 5.51 14.10
CA GLN A 64 -0.98 4.76 14.20
C GLN A 64 0.14 5.80 14.16
N ALA A 65 0.87 5.90 15.28
CA ALA A 65 2.03 6.76 15.35
C ALA A 65 2.92 6.37 14.17
N ILE A 66 3.16 7.32 13.28
CA ILE A 66 4.00 7.16 12.10
C ILE A 66 5.26 6.42 12.57
N PRO A 67 5.56 5.22 12.02
CA PRO A 67 6.70 4.46 12.48
C PRO A 67 7.94 5.32 12.36
N ARG A 68 8.50 5.73 13.51
CA ARG A 68 9.79 6.42 13.54
C ARG A 68 10.82 5.45 12.97
N PRO A 69 11.48 5.78 11.86
CA PRO A 69 12.46 4.88 11.28
C PRO A 69 13.62 4.73 12.26
N ALA A 70 13.69 3.57 12.91
CA ALA A 70 14.69 3.27 13.95
C ALA A 70 16.12 3.13 13.39
N ASN A 71 16.30 3.14 12.06
CA ASN A 71 17.57 2.78 11.44
C ASN A 71 17.84 3.56 10.14
N GLY A 72 17.94 4.89 10.18
CA GLY A 72 18.51 5.72 9.09
C GLY A 72 17.98 5.51 7.66
N LYS A 73 16.92 4.70 7.50
CA LYS A 73 16.31 4.29 6.24
C LYS A 73 15.28 5.35 5.95
N LEU A 74 15.51 6.09 4.86
CA LEU A 74 14.54 7.07 4.37
C LEU A 74 13.28 6.31 4.00
N VAL A 75 12.17 6.64 4.66
CA VAL A 75 10.84 6.10 4.39
C VAL A 75 10.02 7.20 3.76
N CYS A 76 9.27 6.89 2.71
CA CYS A 76 8.40 7.88 2.08
C CYS A 76 7.26 8.29 3.03
N PRO A 77 7.03 9.60 3.26
CA PRO A 77 5.98 10.07 4.18
C PRO A 77 4.55 9.85 3.66
N ARG A 78 4.39 9.61 2.35
CA ARG A 78 3.08 9.45 1.71
C ARG A 78 2.61 8.00 1.66
N CYS A 79 3.51 7.04 1.47
CA CYS A 79 3.17 5.63 1.28
C CYS A 79 3.93 4.66 2.18
N GLY A 80 4.87 5.12 3.01
CA GLY A 80 5.61 4.25 3.91
C GLY A 80 6.63 3.32 3.22
N SER A 81 6.88 3.47 1.92
CA SER A 81 7.82 2.61 1.21
C SER A 81 9.28 2.93 1.56
N THR A 82 10.12 1.90 1.63
CA THR A 82 11.57 2.03 1.86
C THR A 82 12.38 2.15 0.57
N SER A 83 11.72 2.07 -0.59
CA SER A 83 12.31 2.18 -1.93
C SER A 83 12.36 3.65 -2.35
N VAL A 84 13.36 4.35 -1.82
CA VAL A 84 13.60 5.78 -2.05
C VAL A 84 14.93 5.95 -2.77
N LEU A 85 14.91 6.67 -3.89
CA LEU A 85 16.13 7.09 -4.58
C LEU A 85 16.73 8.26 -3.81
N LYS A 86 17.91 8.03 -3.22
CA LYS A 86 18.60 9.04 -2.42
C LYS A 86 19.17 10.10 -3.36
N GLY A 87 18.77 11.36 -3.18
CA GLY A 87 19.26 12.49 -3.97
C GLY A 87 20.76 12.62 -3.79
N GLY A 88 21.50 12.42 -4.89
CA GLY A 88 22.95 12.52 -4.94
C GLY A 88 23.41 13.94 -5.30
N ILE A 89 24.72 14.15 -5.25
CA ILE A 89 25.32 15.36 -5.80
C ILE A 89 25.49 15.12 -7.31
N PRO A 90 24.97 16.00 -8.19
CA PRO A 90 25.06 15.76 -9.62
C PRO A 90 26.51 15.78 -10.07
N VAL A 91 26.89 14.85 -10.96
CA VAL A 91 28.27 14.67 -11.44
C VAL A 91 28.82 15.95 -12.09
N TRP A 92 27.97 16.73 -12.77
CA TRP A 92 28.38 18.03 -13.31
C TRP A 92 28.85 18.99 -12.22
N ALA A 93 28.27 18.96 -11.01
CA ALA A 93 28.65 19.87 -9.94
C ALA A 93 30.05 19.53 -9.41
N ILE A 94 30.40 18.25 -9.41
CA ILE A 94 31.75 17.78 -9.09
C ILE A 94 32.73 18.28 -10.15
N ILE A 95 32.43 18.08 -11.43
CA ILE A 95 33.29 18.51 -12.55
C ILE A 95 33.45 20.04 -12.54
N CYS A 96 32.37 20.79 -12.37
CA CYS A 96 32.41 22.26 -12.27
C CYS A 96 33.18 22.75 -11.04
N SER A 97 33.17 22.02 -9.91
CA SER A 97 33.97 22.39 -8.73
C SER A 97 35.47 22.25 -8.97
N VAL A 98 35.89 21.23 -9.73
CA VAL A 98 37.30 20.96 -10.02
C VAL A 98 37.82 21.89 -11.11
N VAL A 99 37.04 22.11 -12.17
CA VAL A 99 37.42 22.96 -13.31
C VAL A 99 37.25 24.45 -12.99
N GLY A 100 36.26 24.81 -12.17
CA GLY A 100 35.95 26.18 -11.80
C GLY A 100 36.70 26.72 -10.57
N PHE A 101 37.52 25.90 -9.90
CA PHE A 101 38.20 26.24 -8.63
C PHE A 101 38.97 27.57 -8.67
N LEU A 102 39.48 27.96 -9.85
CA LEU A 102 40.21 29.22 -10.05
C LEU A 102 39.31 30.45 -10.25
N PHE A 103 38.03 30.28 -10.56
CA PHE A 103 37.10 31.38 -10.89
C PHE A 103 36.00 31.56 -9.81
N VAL A 104 35.93 30.67 -8.81
CA VAL A 104 34.71 30.36 -8.03
C VAL A 104 34.98 30.24 -6.51
N LEU A 105 35.81 31.07 -5.90
CA LEU A 105 35.85 31.14 -4.42
C LEU A 105 34.49 31.57 -3.82
N CYS A 106 33.68 32.33 -4.56
CA CYS A 106 32.32 32.73 -4.15
C CYS A 106 31.21 31.75 -4.57
N PHE A 107 31.26 31.13 -5.75
CA PHE A 107 30.16 30.28 -6.23
C PHE A 107 30.23 28.82 -5.73
N SER A 108 31.38 28.37 -5.22
CA SER A 108 31.60 26.97 -4.81
C SER A 108 30.68 26.55 -3.67
N LEU A 109 30.45 27.46 -2.71
CA LEU A 109 29.52 27.24 -1.60
C LEU A 109 28.05 27.17 -2.07
N LEU A 110 27.68 27.92 -3.10
CA LEU A 110 26.32 27.91 -3.66
C LEU A 110 26.03 26.59 -4.39
N PHE A 111 27.00 26.07 -5.15
CA PHE A 111 26.82 24.81 -5.89
C PHE A 111 26.77 23.57 -4.98
N LEU A 112 27.45 23.60 -3.82
CA LEU A 112 27.37 22.54 -2.82
C LEU A 112 26.02 22.48 -2.08
N LEU A 113 25.20 23.54 -2.16
CA LEU A 113 23.87 23.59 -1.57
C LEU A 113 22.76 23.02 -2.49
N VAL A 114 23.09 22.77 -3.76
CA VAL A 114 22.17 22.13 -4.72
C VAL A 114 22.09 20.64 -4.42
N ARG A 115 21.31 20.30 -3.41
CA ARG A 115 20.97 18.92 -3.05
C ARG A 115 19.71 18.50 -3.80
N GLU A 116 19.82 17.48 -4.64
CA GLU A 116 18.66 16.87 -5.28
C GLU A 116 17.69 16.29 -4.23
N PRO A 117 16.37 16.42 -4.43
CA PRO A 117 15.39 15.83 -3.53
C PRO A 117 15.38 14.30 -3.67
N ASN A 118 15.06 13.61 -2.59
CA ASN A 118 14.86 12.17 -2.63
C ASN A 118 13.55 11.88 -3.35
N LYS A 119 13.55 10.91 -4.28
CA LYS A 119 12.34 10.52 -5.01
C LYS A 119 11.85 9.15 -4.53
N CYS A 120 10.56 9.05 -4.21
CA CYS A 120 9.93 7.77 -3.96
C CYS A 120 9.61 7.06 -5.28
N LEU A 121 10.13 5.85 -5.47
CA LEU A 121 9.88 5.06 -6.68
C LEU A 121 8.43 4.54 -6.78
N HIS A 122 7.73 4.50 -5.65
CA HIS A 122 6.40 3.87 -5.56
C HIS A 122 5.24 4.85 -5.79
N CYS A 123 5.41 6.11 -5.39
CA CYS A 123 4.37 7.16 -5.51
C CYS A 123 4.84 8.41 -6.25
N GLY A 124 6.12 8.46 -6.69
CA GLY A 124 6.71 9.59 -7.40
C GLY A 124 6.92 10.85 -6.54
N LEU A 125 6.64 10.80 -5.23
CA LEU A 125 6.79 11.97 -4.36
C LEU A 125 8.27 12.32 -4.20
N GLU A 126 8.59 13.59 -4.43
CA GLU A 126 9.89 14.18 -4.14
C GLU A 126 9.88 14.81 -2.74
N PHE A 127 10.88 14.50 -1.90
CA PHE A 127 10.97 15.00 -0.53
C PHE A 127 12.44 15.15 -0.10
N LYS A 128 12.74 16.16 0.72
CA LYS A 128 14.11 16.53 1.11
C LYS A 128 14.52 15.93 2.45
#